data_AF-A0AAE8FZE3-F1
#
_entry.id   AF-A0AAE8FZE3-F1
#
_cell.length_a   1.000
_cell.length_b   1.000
_cell.length_c   1.000
_cell.angle_alpha   90.00
_cell.angle_beta   90.00
_cell.angle_gamma   90.00
#
_symmetry.space_group_name_H-M   'P 1'
#
loop_
_entity.id
_entity.type
_entity.pdbx_description
1 polymer ?
#
loop_
_entity_poly.entity_id
_entity_poly.type
_entity_poly.pdbx_seq_one_letter_code
_entity_poly.pdbx_strand_id
1 'polypeptide(L)'
;MANKKDFILDTAQELFMEQGFDQTSISQILEATQIARGTLYYYFSSKEEIMDAIIERTIEGAFTASQAFADNRELTIIERLVGSMAALNLNHQEGKEVLLHLNQPQNALLHEKTNQILLERAPQILIPIIQDGIAAGDMKTDYPYESLEMVLTYSLHVFGSSFQALPPEKQQQKLQAFLYFLETLFHSRKGYFDPFLSLIQTQSS
;
A
#
# COMPACT_ATOMS: atom_id res chain seq x y z
N MET A 1 6.12 -27.04 -1.87
CA MET A 1 6.41 -26.85 -3.30
C MET A 1 5.74 -25.55 -3.69
N ALA A 2 6.50 -24.51 -4.06
CA ALA A 2 5.90 -23.29 -4.60
C ALA A 2 5.03 -23.68 -5.81
N ASN A 3 3.82 -23.14 -5.89
CA ASN A 3 2.94 -23.37 -7.03
C ASN A 3 3.66 -22.88 -8.29
N LYS A 4 3.54 -23.60 -9.41
CA LYS A 4 4.13 -23.16 -10.70
C LYS A 4 3.67 -21.76 -11.09
N LYS A 5 2.43 -21.40 -10.72
CA LYS A 5 1.91 -20.03 -10.88
C LYS A 5 2.76 -19.03 -10.10
N ASP A 6 2.99 -19.27 -8.81
CA ASP A 6 3.75 -18.36 -7.94
C ASP A 6 5.20 -18.23 -8.40
N PHE A 7 5.83 -19.33 -8.84
CA PHE A 7 7.18 -19.28 -9.40
C PHE A 7 7.27 -18.39 -10.66
N ILE A 8 6.27 -18.44 -11.54
CA ILE A 8 6.21 -17.53 -12.70
C ILE A 8 6.07 -16.08 -12.25
N LEU A 9 5.21 -15.80 -11.28
CA LEU A 9 4.99 -14.46 -10.75
C LEU A 9 6.26 -13.91 -10.09
N ASP A 10 6.97 -14.71 -9.30
CA ASP A 10 8.23 -14.34 -8.64
C ASP A 10 9.29 -13.95 -9.66
N THR A 11 9.56 -14.84 -10.63
CA THR A 11 10.56 -14.57 -11.68
C THR A 11 10.17 -13.39 -12.56
N ALA A 12 8.89 -13.23 -12.90
CA ALA A 12 8.43 -12.09 -13.68
C ALA A 12 8.57 -10.78 -12.90
N GLN A 13 8.23 -10.78 -11.61
CA GLN A 13 8.38 -9.62 -10.72
C GLN A 13 9.84 -9.19 -10.62
N GLU A 14 10.77 -10.13 -10.44
CA GLU A 14 12.22 -9.85 -10.43
C GLU A 14 12.66 -9.18 -11.74
N LEU A 15 12.28 -9.74 -12.89
CA LEU A 15 12.61 -9.17 -14.20
C LEU A 15 12.01 -7.77 -14.39
N PHE A 16 10.76 -7.57 -13.97
CA PHE A 16 10.12 -6.25 -14.04
C PHE A 16 10.82 -5.24 -13.13
N MET A 17 11.28 -5.63 -11.94
CA MET A 17 12.04 -4.75 -11.05
C MET A 17 13.42 -4.38 -11.61
N GLU A 18 14.09 -5.31 -12.29
CA GLU A 18 15.44 -5.09 -12.84
C GLU A 18 15.44 -4.28 -14.14
N GLN A 19 14.47 -4.53 -15.02
CA GLN A 19 14.49 -4.05 -16.41
C GLN A 19 13.34 -3.08 -16.71
N GLY A 20 12.31 -3.05 -15.86
CA GLY A 20 11.04 -2.40 -16.11
C GLY A 20 10.05 -3.30 -16.86
N PHE A 21 8.76 -3.09 -16.59
CA PHE A 21 7.66 -3.83 -17.24
C PHE A 21 7.75 -3.79 -18.76
N ASP A 22 7.94 -2.60 -19.36
CA ASP A 22 7.90 -2.42 -20.82
C ASP A 22 9.06 -3.12 -21.53
N GLN A 23 10.24 -3.18 -20.91
CA GLN A 23 11.45 -3.80 -21.49
C GLN A 23 11.48 -5.32 -21.30
N THR A 24 10.61 -5.88 -20.47
CA THR A 24 10.53 -7.31 -20.24
C THR A 24 9.56 -7.96 -21.23
N SER A 25 9.99 -9.05 -21.86
CA SER A 25 9.20 -9.84 -22.81
C SER A 25 8.83 -11.22 -22.24
N ILE A 26 7.75 -11.82 -22.75
CA ILE A 26 7.37 -13.21 -22.43
C ILE A 26 8.50 -14.20 -22.72
N SER A 27 9.31 -13.95 -23.76
CA SER A 27 10.46 -14.80 -24.08
C SER A 27 11.53 -14.77 -22.99
N GLN A 28 11.83 -13.59 -22.42
CA GLN A 28 12.77 -13.48 -21.29
C GLN A 28 12.22 -14.17 -20.03
N ILE A 29 10.91 -14.07 -19.76
CA ILE A 29 10.28 -14.77 -18.64
C ILE A 29 10.38 -16.30 -18.84
N LEU A 30 10.13 -16.80 -20.06
CA LEU A 30 10.29 -18.23 -20.38
C LEU A 30 11.74 -18.71 -20.22
N GLU A 31 12.70 -17.88 -20.62
CA GLU A 31 14.12 -18.17 -20.47
C GLU A 31 14.54 -18.19 -18.99
N ALA A 32 14.09 -17.23 -18.18
CA ALA A 32 14.42 -17.18 -16.75
C ALA A 32 13.77 -18.32 -15.96
N THR A 33 12.51 -18.66 -16.27
CA THR A 33 11.76 -19.72 -15.58
C THR A 33 12.08 -21.13 -16.06
N GLN A 34 12.68 -21.29 -17.25
CA GLN A 34 12.95 -22.58 -17.90
C GLN A 34 11.69 -23.48 -18.06
N ILE A 35 10.49 -22.90 -18.06
CA ILE A 35 9.24 -23.64 -18.28
C ILE A 35 8.88 -23.69 -19.77
N ALA A 36 8.13 -24.71 -20.16
CA ALA A 36 7.60 -24.78 -21.51
C ALA A 36 6.61 -23.63 -21.77
N ARG A 37 6.67 -23.05 -22.98
CA ARG A 37 5.76 -21.98 -23.44
C ARG A 37 4.27 -22.29 -23.18
N GLY A 38 3.83 -23.52 -23.48
CA GLY A 38 2.46 -23.94 -23.22
C GLY A 38 2.07 -23.95 -21.74
N THR A 39 3.04 -24.11 -20.83
CA THR A 39 2.79 -24.02 -19.38
C THR A 39 2.56 -22.57 -18.96
N LEU A 40 3.34 -21.62 -19.49
CA LEU A 40 3.14 -20.20 -19.19
C LEU A 40 1.76 -19.74 -19.66
N TYR A 41 1.42 -20.04 -20.93
CA TYR A 41 0.12 -19.69 -21.50
C TYR A 41 -1.08 -20.44 -20.90
N TYR A 42 -0.84 -21.51 -20.14
CA TYR A 42 -1.88 -22.15 -19.33
C TYR A 42 -2.25 -21.30 -18.10
N TYR A 43 -1.29 -20.58 -17.52
CA TYR A 43 -1.52 -19.73 -16.35
C TYR A 43 -1.82 -18.28 -16.70
N PHE A 44 -1.19 -17.74 -17.75
CA PHE A 44 -1.27 -16.33 -18.11
C PHE A 44 -1.30 -16.16 -19.63
N SER A 45 -2.32 -15.49 -20.12
CA SER A 45 -2.58 -15.23 -21.54
C SER A 45 -1.70 -14.10 -22.09
N SER A 46 -1.22 -13.19 -21.23
CA SER A 46 -0.37 -12.07 -21.62
C SER A 46 0.56 -11.60 -20.51
N LYS A 47 1.45 -10.65 -20.83
CA LYS A 47 2.37 -10.03 -19.85
C LYS A 47 1.61 -9.14 -18.87
N GLU A 48 0.56 -8.50 -19.33
CA GLU A 48 -0.37 -7.69 -18.55
C GLU A 48 -1.09 -8.55 -17.52
N GLU A 49 -1.58 -9.74 -17.89
CA GLU A 49 -2.22 -10.66 -16.93
C GLU A 49 -1.24 -11.13 -15.84
N ILE A 50 0.05 -11.27 -16.16
CA ILE A 50 1.09 -11.54 -15.16
C ILE A 50 1.21 -10.36 -14.19
N MET A 51 1.28 -9.13 -14.70
CA MET A 51 1.37 -7.93 -13.87
C MET A 51 0.12 -7.75 -12.99
N ASP A 52 -1.08 -7.93 -13.55
CA ASP A 52 -2.33 -7.88 -12.79
C ASP A 52 -2.31 -8.89 -11.63
N ALA A 53 -1.87 -10.12 -11.89
CA ALA A 53 -1.74 -11.13 -10.85
C ALA A 53 -0.66 -10.80 -9.79
N ILE A 54 0.44 -10.14 -10.18
CA ILE A 54 1.44 -9.62 -9.22
C ILE A 54 0.80 -8.52 -8.36
N ILE A 55 0.02 -7.61 -8.95
CA ILE A 55 -0.65 -6.52 -8.24
C ILE A 55 -1.65 -7.09 -7.22
N GLU A 56 -2.51 -8.01 -7.64
CA GLU A 56 -3.45 -8.70 -6.75
C GLU A 56 -2.72 -9.39 -5.59
N ARG A 57 -1.66 -10.14 -5.89
CA ARG A 57 -0.83 -10.80 -4.86
C ARG A 57 -0.20 -9.80 -3.89
N THR A 58 0.27 -8.67 -4.40
CA THR A 58 0.89 -7.61 -3.61
C THR A 58 -0.15 -6.98 -2.67
N ILE A 59 -1.36 -6.71 -3.16
CA ILE A 59 -2.47 -6.18 -2.37
C ILE A 59 -2.87 -7.17 -1.26
N GLU A 60 -3.01 -8.47 -1.57
CA GLU A 60 -3.33 -9.48 -0.55
C GLU A 60 -2.22 -9.62 0.51
N GLY A 61 -0.95 -9.57 0.09
CA GLY A 61 0.19 -9.55 1.00
C GLY A 61 0.18 -8.34 1.93
N ALA A 62 -0.11 -7.15 1.38
CA ALA A 62 -0.26 -5.91 2.13
C ALA A 62 -1.37 -6.00 3.19
N PHE A 63 -2.55 -6.54 2.85
CA PHE A 63 -3.62 -6.75 3.82
C PHE A 63 -3.27 -7.78 4.89
N THR A 64 -2.59 -8.87 4.51
CA THR A 64 -2.15 -9.89 5.46
C THR A 64 -1.16 -9.30 6.47
N ALA A 65 -0.18 -8.53 6.00
CA ALA A 65 0.78 -7.85 6.86
C ALA A 65 0.10 -6.79 7.74
N SER A 66 -0.85 -6.03 7.17
CA SER A 66 -1.64 -5.04 7.92
C SER A 66 -2.41 -5.69 9.06
N GLN A 67 -3.09 -6.80 8.80
CA GLN A 67 -3.81 -7.58 9.80
C GLN A 67 -2.86 -8.10 10.90
N ALA A 68 -1.66 -8.56 10.53
CA ALA A 68 -0.67 -9.03 11.50
C ALA A 68 -0.22 -7.92 12.48
N PHE A 69 -0.02 -6.69 11.98
CA PHE A 69 0.25 -5.54 12.85
C PHE A 69 -0.97 -5.18 13.71
N ALA A 70 -2.17 -5.21 13.12
CA ALA A 70 -3.41 -4.92 13.82
C ALA A 70 -3.67 -5.90 14.97
N ASP A 71 -3.34 -7.17 14.81
CA ASP A 71 -3.58 -8.21 15.81
C ASP A 71 -2.48 -8.32 16.87
N ASN A 72 -1.33 -7.69 16.65
CA ASN A 72 -0.22 -7.75 17.59
C ASN A 72 -0.48 -6.88 18.84
N ARG A 73 -0.91 -7.53 19.93
CA ARG A 73 -1.23 -6.88 21.22
C ARG A 73 -0.01 -6.55 22.09
N GLU A 74 1.20 -6.93 21.67
CA GLU A 74 2.44 -6.49 22.32
C GLU A 74 2.82 -5.06 21.94
N LEU A 75 2.32 -4.58 20.79
CA LEU A 75 2.49 -3.22 20.31
C LEU A 75 1.48 -2.27 20.94
N THR A 76 1.88 -1.01 21.12
CA THR A 76 0.97 0.08 21.48
C THR A 76 -0.07 0.32 20.38
N ILE A 77 -1.17 0.98 20.70
CA ILE A 77 -2.23 1.32 19.73
C ILE A 77 -1.66 2.09 18.54
N ILE A 78 -0.78 3.07 18.78
CA ILE A 78 -0.17 3.86 17.70
C ILE A 78 0.79 3.03 16.85
N GLU A 79 1.58 2.13 17.44
CA GLU A 79 2.48 1.24 16.70
C GLU A 79 1.69 0.25 15.82
N ARG A 80 0.59 -0.30 16.33
CA ARG A 80 -0.32 -1.15 15.54
C ARG A 80 -0.89 -0.37 14.36
N LEU A 81 -1.37 0.85 14.61
CA LEU A 81 -1.96 1.70 13.57
C LEU A 81 -0.94 2.08 12.49
N VAL A 82 0.26 2.50 12.90
CA VAL A 82 1.35 2.87 12.00
C VAL A 82 1.83 1.67 11.19
N GLY A 83 2.09 0.51 11.83
CA GLY A 83 2.50 -0.70 11.13
C GLY A 83 1.44 -1.20 10.14
N SER A 84 0.16 -1.13 10.54
CA SER A 84 -0.96 -1.52 9.68
C SER A 84 -1.08 -0.60 8.46
N MET A 85 -0.90 0.71 8.63
CA MET A 85 -0.91 1.67 7.52
C MET A 85 0.35 1.60 6.65
N ALA A 86 1.52 1.30 7.24
CA ALA A 86 2.76 1.07 6.50
C ALA A 86 2.64 -0.12 5.55
N ALA A 87 2.06 -1.23 6.03
CA ALA A 87 1.84 -2.43 5.24
C ALA A 87 0.89 -2.20 4.05
N LEU A 88 -0.11 -1.34 4.20
CA LEU A 88 -1.04 -0.96 3.13
C LEU A 88 -0.46 0.08 2.16
N ASN A 89 0.68 0.66 2.48
CA ASN A 89 1.36 1.59 1.60
C ASN A 89 2.18 0.83 0.56
N LEU A 90 1.58 0.63 -0.63
CA LEU A 90 2.19 -0.07 -1.77
C LEU A 90 3.43 0.63 -2.33
N ASN A 91 3.80 1.82 -1.83
CA ASN A 91 5.00 2.54 -2.24
C ASN A 91 6.28 2.02 -1.59
N HIS A 92 6.21 1.06 -0.65
CA HIS A 92 7.37 0.43 -0.03
C HIS A 92 8.12 -0.56 -0.96
N GLN A 93 9.36 -0.90 -0.60
CA GLN A 93 10.44 -1.39 -1.47
C GLN A 93 10.12 -2.59 -2.40
N GLU A 94 9.20 -3.48 -2.04
CA GLU A 94 8.83 -4.65 -2.86
C GLU A 94 7.77 -4.32 -3.94
N GLY A 95 7.08 -3.18 -3.81
CA GLY A 95 5.97 -2.75 -4.69
C GLY A 95 6.32 -1.63 -5.67
N LYS A 96 7.61 -1.21 -5.78
CA LYS A 96 7.99 -0.05 -6.59
C LYS A 96 7.57 -0.17 -8.07
N GLU A 97 7.75 -1.35 -8.65
CA GLU A 97 7.37 -1.58 -10.06
C GLU A 97 5.85 -1.68 -10.23
N VAL A 98 5.15 -2.30 -9.26
CA VAL A 98 3.68 -2.28 -9.18
C VAL A 98 3.18 -0.83 -9.13
N LEU A 99 3.78 0.01 -8.29
CA LEU A 99 3.44 1.41 -8.17
C LEU A 99 3.69 2.18 -9.48
N LEU A 100 4.86 1.97 -10.10
CA LEU A 100 5.18 2.60 -11.37
C LEU A 100 4.16 2.23 -12.44
N HIS A 101 3.81 0.95 -12.53
CA HIS A 101 2.80 0.45 -13.45
C HIS A 101 1.42 1.06 -13.17
N LEU A 102 0.96 1.07 -11.91
CA LEU A 102 -0.32 1.66 -11.50
C LEU A 102 -0.41 3.16 -11.84
N ASN A 103 0.69 3.91 -11.70
CA ASN A 103 0.72 5.35 -11.96
C ASN A 103 0.77 5.74 -13.44
N GLN A 104 0.91 4.78 -14.36
CA GLN A 104 0.89 5.08 -15.79
C GLN A 104 -0.53 5.54 -16.22
N PRO A 105 -0.68 6.59 -17.05
CA PRO A 105 -1.99 7.10 -17.45
C PRO A 105 -2.92 6.06 -18.08
N GLN A 106 -2.37 5.13 -18.85
CA GLN A 106 -3.11 4.01 -19.45
C GLN A 106 -3.70 3.03 -18.41
N ASN A 107 -3.15 3.01 -17.20
CA ASN A 107 -3.54 2.12 -16.11
C ASN A 107 -4.40 2.81 -15.05
N ALA A 108 -4.90 4.02 -15.33
CA ALA A 108 -5.70 4.80 -14.39
C ALA A 108 -6.91 4.03 -13.83
N LEU A 109 -7.58 3.19 -14.64
CA LEU A 109 -8.68 2.34 -14.20
C LEU A 109 -8.24 1.27 -13.18
N LEU A 110 -7.04 0.70 -13.34
CA LEU A 110 -6.49 -0.28 -12.41
C LEU A 110 -6.08 0.38 -11.09
N HIS A 111 -5.51 1.58 -11.16
CA HIS A 111 -5.22 2.40 -10.00
C HIS A 111 -6.51 2.77 -9.23
N GLU A 112 -7.56 3.19 -9.94
CA GLU A 112 -8.86 3.47 -9.33
C GLU A 112 -9.44 2.24 -8.63
N LYS A 113 -9.42 1.07 -9.27
CA LYS A 113 -9.84 -0.20 -8.65
C LYS A 113 -9.01 -0.55 -7.43
N THR A 114 -7.70 -0.36 -7.47
CA THR A 114 -6.80 -0.62 -6.34
C THR A 114 -7.15 0.27 -5.15
N ASN A 115 -7.37 1.57 -5.40
CA ASN A 115 -7.80 2.51 -4.36
C ASN A 115 -9.18 2.15 -3.79
N GLN A 116 -10.11 1.71 -4.64
CA GLN A 116 -11.42 1.24 -4.19
C GLN A 116 -11.28 0.02 -3.27
N ILE A 117 -10.48 -0.97 -3.64
CA ILE A 117 -10.21 -2.14 -2.79
C ILE A 117 -9.60 -1.72 -1.44
N LEU A 118 -8.65 -0.77 -1.45
CA LEU A 118 -8.06 -0.23 -0.23
C LEU A 118 -9.11 0.46 0.66
N LEU A 119 -9.97 1.29 0.09
CA LEU A 119 -11.04 1.98 0.82
C LEU A 119 -12.11 1.03 1.36
N GLU A 120 -12.39 -0.08 0.67
CA GLU A 120 -13.39 -1.08 1.11
C GLU A 120 -12.86 -2.00 2.22
N ARG A 121 -11.58 -2.38 2.18
CA ARG A 121 -11.01 -3.39 3.07
C ARG A 121 -10.20 -2.82 4.23
N ALA A 122 -9.44 -1.72 4.02
CA ALA A 122 -8.61 -1.17 5.09
C ALA A 122 -9.39 -0.79 6.35
N PRO A 123 -10.61 -0.21 6.27
CA PRO A 123 -11.41 0.07 7.46
C PRO A 123 -11.71 -1.16 8.32
N GLN A 124 -11.85 -2.34 7.72
CA GLN A 124 -12.14 -3.58 8.45
C GLN A 124 -10.99 -3.97 9.39
N ILE A 125 -9.76 -3.59 9.05
CA ILE A 125 -8.55 -3.85 9.84
C ILE A 125 -8.30 -2.71 10.83
N LEU A 126 -8.47 -1.47 10.38
CA LEU A 126 -8.02 -0.29 11.12
C LEU A 126 -9.04 0.20 12.16
N ILE A 127 -10.34 0.01 11.92
CA ILE A 127 -11.39 0.46 12.87
C ILE A 127 -11.28 -0.18 14.25
N PRO A 128 -11.02 -1.50 14.37
CA PRO A 128 -10.77 -2.10 15.68
C PRO A 128 -9.62 -1.42 16.45
N ILE A 129 -8.55 -0.99 15.79
CA ILE A 129 -7.44 -0.26 16.42
C ILE A 129 -7.90 1.12 16.90
N ILE A 130 -8.67 1.84 16.08
CA ILE A 130 -9.26 3.13 16.46
C ILE A 130 -10.17 2.96 17.68
N GLN A 131 -11.00 1.92 17.71
CA GLN A 131 -11.88 1.61 18.84
C GLN A 131 -11.09 1.29 20.11
N ASP A 132 -9.99 0.55 20.00
CA ASP A 132 -9.10 0.28 21.14
C ASP A 132 -8.53 1.59 21.71
N GLY A 133 -8.10 2.53 20.86
CA GLY A 133 -7.60 3.83 21.33
C GLY A 133 -8.68 4.75 21.89
N ILE A 134 -9.93 4.63 21.42
CA ILE A 134 -11.07 5.30 22.05
C ILE A 134 -11.34 4.73 23.45
N ALA A 135 -11.33 3.40 23.58
CA ALA A 135 -11.53 2.73 24.86
C ALA A 135 -10.41 3.04 25.87
N ALA A 136 -9.17 3.19 25.40
CA ALA A 136 -8.02 3.59 26.21
C ALA A 136 -8.01 5.08 26.59
N GLY A 137 -8.84 5.91 25.93
CA GLY A 137 -8.88 7.36 26.12
C GLY A 137 -7.77 8.13 25.39
N ASP A 138 -7.00 7.46 24.53
CA ASP A 138 -5.97 8.06 23.67
C ASP A 138 -6.57 8.87 22.52
N MET A 139 -7.75 8.44 22.06
CA MET A 139 -8.53 9.04 20.99
C MET A 139 -9.98 9.27 21.43
N LYS A 140 -10.68 10.20 20.79
CA LYS A 140 -12.09 10.46 20.99
C LYS A 140 -12.71 11.05 19.72
N THR A 141 -13.71 10.37 19.19
CA THR A 141 -14.57 10.86 18.11
C THR A 141 -15.92 10.16 18.20
N ASP A 142 -16.99 10.86 17.82
CA ASP A 142 -18.34 10.28 17.73
C ASP A 142 -18.53 9.53 16.38
N TYR A 143 -17.58 9.69 15.45
CA TYR A 143 -17.64 9.20 14.08
C TYR A 143 -16.36 8.43 13.69
N PRO A 144 -16.04 7.30 14.36
CA PRO A 144 -14.76 6.61 14.16
C PRO A 144 -14.56 6.10 12.73
N TYR A 145 -15.63 5.59 12.10
CA TYR A 145 -15.57 5.08 10.74
C TYR A 145 -15.32 6.20 9.74
N GLU A 146 -16.14 7.25 9.78
CA GLU A 146 -16.08 8.38 8.86
C GLU A 146 -14.78 9.16 9.04
N SER A 147 -14.29 9.31 10.28
CA SER A 147 -13.00 9.94 10.56
C SER A 147 -11.86 9.17 9.90
N LEU A 148 -11.85 7.84 10.02
CA LEU A 148 -10.86 7.00 9.35
C LEU A 148 -10.99 7.06 7.82
N GLU A 149 -12.21 6.98 7.30
CA GLU A 149 -12.50 7.03 5.87
C GLU A 149 -12.01 8.34 5.23
N MET A 150 -12.22 9.49 5.90
CA MET A 150 -11.69 10.78 5.47
C MET A 150 -10.16 10.78 5.41
N VAL A 151 -9.51 10.19 6.42
CA VAL A 151 -8.05 10.08 6.49
C VAL A 151 -7.50 9.23 5.37
N LEU A 152 -8.08 8.04 5.14
CA LEU A 152 -7.67 7.13 4.08
C LEU A 152 -7.88 7.77 2.70
N THR A 153 -9.05 8.36 2.47
CA THR A 153 -9.38 9.05 1.21
C THR A 153 -8.40 10.16 0.91
N TYR A 154 -8.12 11.04 1.89
CA TYR A 154 -7.13 12.11 1.72
C TYR A 154 -5.75 11.54 1.44
N SER A 155 -5.35 10.50 2.18
CA SER A 155 -4.00 9.93 2.08
C SER A 155 -3.72 9.31 0.70
N LEU A 156 -4.66 8.52 0.16
CA LEU A 156 -4.53 7.87 -1.15
C LEU A 156 -4.42 8.86 -2.30
N HIS A 157 -5.06 10.03 -2.21
CA HIS A 157 -5.04 11.03 -3.28
C HIS A 157 -3.90 12.02 -3.14
N VAL A 158 -3.50 12.34 -1.91
CA VAL A 158 -2.56 13.43 -1.65
C VAL A 158 -1.14 12.93 -1.56
N PHE A 159 -0.84 11.85 -0.84
CA PHE A 159 0.54 11.43 -0.55
C PHE A 159 1.16 10.51 -1.64
N GLY A 160 0.83 10.78 -2.91
CA GLY A 160 1.41 10.11 -4.08
C GLY A 160 2.45 10.97 -4.82
N SER A 161 2.60 10.71 -6.12
CA SER A 161 3.54 11.41 -7.02
C SER A 161 3.39 12.94 -6.98
N SER A 162 2.16 13.43 -6.89
CA SER A 162 1.87 14.87 -6.82
C SER A 162 2.42 15.53 -5.55
N PHE A 163 2.47 14.82 -4.44
CA PHE A 163 3.10 15.31 -3.20
C PHE A 163 4.62 15.32 -3.32
N GLN A 164 5.20 14.26 -3.88
CA GLN A 164 6.65 14.17 -4.10
C GLN A 164 7.18 15.27 -5.05
N ALA A 165 6.35 15.76 -5.98
CA ALA A 165 6.69 16.86 -6.86
C ALA A 165 6.71 18.26 -6.18
N LEU A 166 6.21 18.38 -4.94
CA LEU A 166 6.22 19.65 -4.21
C LEU A 166 7.62 19.98 -3.68
N PRO A 167 7.97 21.28 -3.53
CA PRO A 167 9.16 21.69 -2.80
C PRO A 167 9.17 21.13 -1.36
N PRO A 168 10.33 20.78 -0.79
CA PRO A 168 10.43 20.17 0.55
C PRO A 168 9.70 20.96 1.65
N GLU A 169 9.76 22.30 1.61
CA GLU A 169 9.04 23.15 2.57
C GLU A 169 7.52 22.95 2.50
N LYS A 170 6.96 22.82 1.29
CA LYS A 170 5.52 22.57 1.08
C LYS A 170 5.13 21.14 1.47
N GLN A 171 6.01 20.16 1.23
CA GLN A 171 5.81 18.79 1.72
C GLN A 171 5.72 18.78 3.25
N GLN A 172 6.69 19.40 3.92
CA GLN A 172 6.73 19.51 5.38
C GLN A 172 5.48 20.21 5.94
N GLN A 173 5.08 21.34 5.35
CA GLN A 173 3.87 22.06 5.76
C GLN A 173 2.62 21.18 5.64
N LYS A 174 2.48 20.46 4.53
CA LYS A 174 1.33 19.58 4.27
C LYS A 174 1.32 18.38 5.21
N LEU A 175 2.49 17.84 5.59
CA LEU A 175 2.62 16.79 6.60
C LEU A 175 2.19 17.27 7.98
N GLN A 176 2.71 18.43 8.41
CA GLN A 176 2.34 19.01 9.69
C GLN A 176 0.83 19.29 9.76
N ALA A 177 0.25 19.82 8.68
CA ALA A 177 -1.20 20.03 8.61
C ALA A 177 -1.98 18.72 8.70
N PHE A 178 -1.53 17.66 8.00
CA PHE A 178 -2.17 16.35 8.06
C PHE A 178 -2.16 15.77 9.48
N LEU A 179 -1.02 15.79 10.18
CA LEU A 179 -0.94 15.32 11.57
C LEU A 179 -1.82 16.16 12.50
N TYR A 180 -1.80 17.47 12.36
CA TYR A 180 -2.68 18.37 13.11
C TYR A 180 -4.17 18.02 12.89
N PHE A 181 -4.57 17.71 11.65
CA PHE A 181 -5.94 17.31 11.36
C PHE A 181 -6.28 15.93 11.91
N LEU A 182 -5.35 14.97 11.92
CA LEU A 182 -5.54 13.68 12.59
C LEU A 182 -5.82 13.89 14.08
N GLU A 183 -4.98 14.68 14.75
CA GLU A 183 -5.14 14.98 16.18
C GLU A 183 -6.46 15.69 16.46
N THR A 184 -6.88 16.58 15.56
CA THR A 184 -8.15 17.30 15.68
C THR A 184 -9.34 16.35 15.48
N LEU A 185 -9.32 15.51 14.44
CA LEU A 185 -10.39 14.56 14.13
C LEU A 185 -10.61 13.54 15.24
N PHE A 186 -9.53 13.05 15.83
CA PHE A 186 -9.57 12.06 16.91
C PHE A 186 -9.44 12.68 18.30
N HIS A 187 -9.51 14.01 18.44
CA HIS A 187 -9.31 14.73 19.70
C HIS A 187 -8.19 14.16 20.60
N SER A 188 -7.08 13.77 19.98
CA SER A 188 -5.95 13.17 20.70
C SER A 188 -5.03 14.25 21.26
N ARG A 189 -4.10 13.85 22.12
CA ARG A 189 -3.03 14.76 22.54
C ARG A 189 -2.14 15.15 21.36
N LYS A 190 -1.53 16.33 21.44
CA LYS A 190 -0.50 16.77 20.49
C LYS A 190 0.69 15.80 20.50
N GLY A 191 1.19 15.50 19.31
CA GLY A 191 2.26 14.54 19.03
C GLY A 191 1.83 13.08 19.10
N TYR A 192 0.53 12.76 19.25
CA TYR A 192 0.08 11.37 19.29
C TYR A 192 0.33 10.66 17.96
N PHE A 193 0.14 11.37 16.84
CA PHE A 193 0.32 10.83 15.50
C PHE A 193 1.70 11.12 14.89
N ASP A 194 2.65 11.71 15.63
CA ASP A 194 4.03 11.95 15.14
C ASP A 194 4.73 10.71 14.55
N PRO A 195 4.51 9.48 15.07
CA PRO A 195 5.07 8.27 14.46
C PRO A 195 4.73 8.08 12.97
N PHE A 196 3.64 8.67 12.46
CA PHE A 196 3.31 8.65 11.03
C PHE A 196 4.31 9.37 10.13
N LEU A 197 5.14 10.27 10.67
CA LEU A 197 6.18 10.95 9.89
C LEU A 197 7.15 9.95 9.25
N SER A 198 7.42 8.83 9.93
CA SER A 198 8.29 7.76 9.42
C SER A 198 7.76 7.10 8.14
N LEU A 199 6.43 7.03 7.97
CA LEU A 199 5.78 6.44 6.81
C LEU A 199 5.84 7.32 5.56
N ILE A 200 6.02 8.63 5.75
CA ILE A 200 5.91 9.59 4.67
C ILE A 200 7.29 10.12 4.26
N GLN A 201 8.26 10.15 5.18
CA GLN A 201 9.65 10.55 4.90
C GLN A 201 10.46 9.47 4.17
N THR A 202 10.08 8.20 4.28
CA THR A 202 10.69 7.08 3.52
C THR A 202 10.42 7.16 2.02
N GLN A 203 9.61 8.11 1.56
CA GLN A 203 9.31 8.36 0.15
C GLN A 203 10.29 9.32 -0.57
N SER A 204 11.29 9.86 0.16
CA SER A 204 12.23 10.88 -0.37
C SER A 204 13.64 10.35 -0.65
N SER A 205 13.86 9.03 -0.58
CA SER A 205 15.16 8.38 -0.77
C SER A 205 15.21 7.50 -2.01
#